data_AF-A0A1A2JT51-F1
#
_entry.id   AF-A0A1A2JT51-F1
#
_cell.length_a   1.000
_cell.length_b   1.000
_cell.length_c   1.000
_cell.angle_alpha   90.00
_cell.angle_beta   90.00
_cell.angle_gamma   90.00
#
_symmetry.space_group_name_H-M   'P 1'
#
loop_
_entity.id
_entity.type
_entity.pdbx_description
1 polymer ?
#
loop_
_entity_poly.entity_id
_entity_poly.type
_entity_poly.pdbx_seq_one_letter_code
_entity_poly.pdbx_strand_id
1 'polypeptide(L)'
;MSDNSGSAMTKAERDQLVKVARLRAKQAEREAEARQATLLAEVQDQLTAEFDAHDKLWSDAVTVAEEALDKTNAQIRLQCAELGIPAVEAPQLVMGWRSRGPSYSNRNRRAELRKLAETRLAALTKTAKVAIRDNLLDVETELIAGDLQSADARKFLASLPTAEELMPALRIEDLGVVRWQPPEDAATQLTTPLTPADRRRRRILRAIEANPTASDRKVAEIAGVDHKTVAAHRRGRGESPATGGELPTAEAD
;
A
#
# COMPACT_ATOMS: atom_id res chain seq x y z
N MET A 1 1.78 20.85 68.66
CA MET A 1 2.40 20.20 67.49
C MET A 1 1.99 18.74 67.51
N SER A 2 1.65 18.21 66.33
CA SER A 2 1.16 16.84 66.05
C SER A 2 -0.36 16.73 65.91
N ASP A 3 -0.85 17.14 64.74
CA ASP A 3 -2.04 16.54 64.13
C ASP A 3 -1.74 16.45 62.61
N ASN A 4 -1.26 15.29 62.17
CA ASN A 4 -1.10 14.97 60.75
C ASN A 4 -1.29 13.46 60.53
N SER A 5 -2.43 12.94 60.98
CA SER A 5 -2.96 11.67 60.49
C SER A 5 -3.75 11.97 59.22
N GLY A 6 -3.06 11.94 58.07
CA GLY A 6 -3.74 11.92 56.78
C GLY A 6 -4.73 10.76 56.76
N SER A 7 -6.03 11.07 56.78
CA SER A 7 -7.11 10.08 56.71
C SER A 7 -6.85 9.16 55.53
N ALA A 8 -6.66 7.87 55.82
CA ALA A 8 -6.57 6.84 54.80
C ALA A 8 -7.84 6.89 53.94
N MET A 9 -7.65 6.92 52.61
CA MET A 9 -8.75 7.03 51.65
C MET A 9 -9.74 5.88 51.85
N THR A 10 -11.02 6.22 52.03
CA THR A 10 -12.05 5.23 52.28
C THR A 10 -12.29 4.37 51.03
N LYS A 11 -12.84 3.17 51.21
CA LYS A 11 -13.21 2.30 50.08
C LYS A 11 -14.18 2.99 49.10
N ALA A 12 -15.15 3.74 49.61
CA ALA A 12 -16.13 4.44 48.79
C ALA A 12 -15.48 5.55 47.92
N GLU A 13 -14.52 6.30 48.47
CA GLU A 13 -13.77 7.30 47.70
C GLU A 13 -12.93 6.65 46.60
N ARG A 14 -12.27 5.52 46.88
CA ARG A 14 -11.53 4.75 45.86
C ARG A 14 -12.43 4.24 44.75
N ASP A 15 -13.56 3.64 45.09
CA ASP A 15 -14.53 3.15 44.11
C ASP A 15 -15.05 4.29 43.21
N GLN A 16 -15.27 5.48 43.78
CA GLN A 16 -15.63 6.67 43.01
C GLN A 16 -14.50 7.16 42.11
N LEU A 17 -13.25 7.17 42.60
CA LEU A 17 -12.08 7.57 41.80
C LEU A 17 -11.83 6.61 40.63
N VAL A 18 -11.90 5.30 40.86
CA VAL A 18 -11.83 4.28 39.79
C VAL A 18 -12.92 4.53 38.75
N LYS A 19 -14.15 4.82 39.18
CA LYS A 19 -15.25 5.14 38.25
C LYS A 19 -14.94 6.38 37.42
N VAL A 20 -14.44 7.45 38.02
CA VAL A 20 -14.08 8.69 37.30
C VAL A 20 -12.91 8.44 36.34
N ALA A 21 -11.89 7.70 36.77
CA ALA A 21 -10.75 7.34 35.93
C ALA A 21 -11.19 6.56 34.68
N ARG A 22 -12.06 5.55 34.84
CA ARG A 22 -12.66 4.80 33.71
C ARG A 22 -13.43 5.69 32.75
N LEU A 23 -14.24 6.62 33.26
CA LEU A 23 -14.99 7.55 32.43
C LEU A 23 -14.07 8.49 31.64
N ARG A 24 -12.99 8.98 32.27
CA ARG A 24 -11.99 9.83 31.62
C ARG A 24 -11.21 9.06 30.55
N ALA A 25 -10.79 7.83 30.83
CA ALA A 25 -10.11 6.99 29.84
C ALA A 25 -11.01 6.74 28.62
N LYS A 26 -12.29 6.40 28.84
CA LYS A 26 -13.26 6.22 27.75
C LYS A 26 -13.46 7.49 26.92
N GLN A 27 -13.48 8.65 27.56
CA GLN A 27 -13.57 9.94 26.88
C GLN A 27 -12.30 10.22 26.05
N ALA A 28 -11.12 10.01 26.62
CA ALA A 28 -9.85 10.19 25.92
C ALA A 28 -9.70 9.24 24.71
N GLU A 29 -10.17 7.99 24.80
CA GLU A 29 -10.19 7.07 23.66
C GLU A 29 -11.06 7.61 22.50
N ARG A 30 -12.21 8.20 22.82
CA ARG A 30 -13.10 8.83 21.83
C ARG A 30 -12.50 10.10 21.23
N GLU A 31 -11.80 10.89 22.04
CA GLU A 31 -11.07 12.07 21.56
C GLU A 31 -9.93 11.69 20.62
N ALA A 32 -9.22 10.58 20.88
CA ALA A 32 -8.21 10.05 19.97
C ALA A 32 -8.82 9.62 18.62
N GLU A 33 -9.99 8.97 18.62
CA GLU A 33 -10.72 8.64 17.38
C GLU A 33 -11.18 9.90 16.63
N ALA A 34 -11.73 10.89 17.34
CA ALA A 34 -12.13 12.15 16.74
C ALA A 34 -10.93 12.87 16.10
N ARG A 35 -9.78 12.90 16.80
CA ARG A 35 -8.55 13.50 16.29
C ARG A 35 -8.02 12.76 15.07
N GLN A 36 -8.16 11.43 15.01
CA GLN A 36 -7.81 10.65 13.83
C GLN A 36 -8.60 11.12 12.60
N ALA A 37 -9.90 11.35 12.74
CA ALA A 37 -10.75 11.82 11.65
C ALA A 37 -10.34 13.23 11.18
N THR A 38 -10.05 14.14 12.13
CA THR A 38 -9.57 15.49 11.80
C THR A 38 -8.23 15.44 11.06
N LEU A 39 -7.26 14.67 11.56
CA LEU A 39 -5.95 14.53 10.93
C LEU A 39 -6.06 13.93 9.53
N LEU A 40 -6.97 12.98 9.32
CA LEU A 40 -7.19 12.40 8.00
C LEU A 40 -7.76 13.42 7.01
N ALA A 41 -8.63 14.33 7.46
CA ALA A 41 -9.12 15.44 6.65
C ALA A 41 -7.98 16.42 6.31
N GLU A 42 -7.16 16.80 7.30
CA GLU A 42 -5.99 17.67 7.10
C GLU A 42 -5.01 17.07 6.06
N VAL A 43 -4.76 15.76 6.09
CA VAL A 43 -3.93 15.09 5.08
C VAL A 43 -4.58 15.14 3.69
N GLN A 44 -5.90 15.03 3.59
CA GLN A 44 -6.60 15.14 2.31
C GLN A 44 -6.50 16.55 1.72
N ASP A 45 -6.58 17.58 2.57
CA ASP A 45 -6.40 18.97 2.15
C ASP A 45 -4.97 19.22 1.65
N GLN A 46 -3.96 18.71 2.38
CA GLN A 46 -2.56 18.77 1.97
C GLN A 46 -2.32 18.06 0.63
N LEU A 47 -2.87 16.86 0.46
CA LEU A 47 -2.78 16.14 -0.81
C LEU A 47 -3.49 16.89 -1.94
N THR A 48 -4.59 17.56 -1.68
CA THR A 48 -5.29 18.33 -2.72
C THR A 48 -4.45 19.55 -3.12
N ALA A 49 -3.98 20.34 -2.17
CA ALA A 49 -3.15 21.51 -2.42
C ALA A 49 -1.86 21.18 -3.17
N GLU A 50 -1.17 20.09 -2.79
CA GLU A 50 0.05 19.65 -3.46
C GLU A 50 -0.22 19.30 -4.94
N PHE A 51 -1.25 18.49 -5.21
CA PHE A 51 -1.56 18.07 -6.57
C PHE A 51 -2.08 19.23 -7.43
N ASP A 52 -2.87 20.15 -6.87
CA ASP A 52 -3.33 21.36 -7.57
C ASP A 52 -2.14 22.26 -7.97
N ALA A 53 -1.16 22.44 -7.08
CA ALA A 53 0.06 23.19 -7.39
C ALA A 53 0.85 22.55 -8.55
N HIS A 54 0.96 21.21 -8.57
CA HIS A 54 1.61 20.49 -9.67
C HIS A 54 0.81 20.54 -10.98
N ASP A 55 -0.53 20.53 -10.91
CA ASP A 55 -1.41 20.69 -12.07
C ASP A 55 -1.21 22.06 -12.70
N LYS A 56 -1.12 23.12 -11.89
CA LYS A 56 -0.80 24.46 -12.37
C LYS A 56 0.58 24.51 -13.04
N LEU A 57 1.62 23.98 -12.41
CA LEU A 57 2.98 23.95 -12.99
C LEU A 57 3.02 23.23 -14.34
N TRP A 58 2.28 22.12 -14.45
CA TRP A 58 2.17 21.39 -15.71
C TRP A 58 1.40 22.18 -16.76
N SER A 59 0.29 22.83 -16.39
CA SER A 59 -0.47 23.72 -17.29
C SER A 59 0.39 24.85 -17.84
N ASP A 60 1.22 25.47 -17.00
CA ASP A 60 2.12 26.55 -17.43
C ASP A 60 3.15 26.01 -18.46
N ALA A 61 3.71 24.82 -18.21
CA ALA A 61 4.65 24.18 -19.15
C ALA A 61 3.99 23.75 -20.48
N VAL A 62 2.75 23.26 -20.44
CA VAL A 62 1.96 22.95 -21.65
C VAL A 62 1.71 24.21 -22.45
N THR A 63 1.31 25.30 -21.81
CA THR A 63 1.06 26.59 -22.46
C THR A 63 2.30 27.09 -23.22
N VAL A 64 3.47 27.07 -22.58
CA VAL A 64 4.75 27.46 -23.23
C VAL A 64 5.06 26.59 -24.45
N ALA A 65 4.80 25.28 -24.36
CA ALA A 65 5.06 24.37 -25.46
C ALA A 65 4.07 24.57 -26.63
N GLU A 66 2.79 24.84 -26.33
CA GLU A 66 1.76 25.17 -27.33
C GLU A 66 2.08 26.46 -28.06
N GLU A 67 2.47 27.53 -27.34
CA GLU A 67 2.89 28.79 -27.96
C GLU A 67 4.09 28.62 -28.90
N ALA A 68 5.08 27.80 -28.50
CA ALA A 68 6.23 27.48 -29.33
C ALA A 68 5.84 26.67 -30.57
N LEU A 69 4.91 25.72 -30.43
CA LEU A 69 4.38 24.91 -31.51
C LEU A 69 3.65 25.78 -32.54
N ASP A 70 2.79 26.68 -32.08
CA ASP A 70 2.02 27.59 -32.93
C ASP A 70 2.93 28.53 -33.73
N LYS A 71 3.93 29.11 -33.07
CA LYS A 71 4.92 29.96 -33.72
C LYS A 71 5.70 29.19 -34.78
N THR A 72 6.13 27.97 -34.48
CA THR A 72 6.89 27.14 -35.43
C THR A 72 6.03 26.70 -36.61
N ASN A 73 4.78 26.29 -36.36
CA ASN A 73 3.83 25.96 -37.41
C ASN A 73 3.50 27.16 -38.30
N ALA A 74 3.43 28.38 -37.75
CA ALA A 74 3.29 29.59 -38.55
C ALA A 74 4.49 29.83 -39.48
N GLN A 75 5.71 29.61 -38.99
CA GLN A 75 6.93 29.72 -39.81
C GLN A 75 6.97 28.66 -40.92
N ILE A 76 6.62 27.40 -40.60
CA ILE A 76 6.55 26.32 -41.59
C ILE A 76 5.55 26.69 -42.69
N ARG A 77 4.36 27.19 -42.34
CA ARG A 77 3.35 27.63 -43.31
C ARG A 77 3.88 28.75 -44.21
N LEU A 78 4.58 29.75 -43.65
CA LEU A 78 5.19 30.84 -44.43
C LEU A 78 6.21 30.31 -45.43
N GLN A 79 7.13 29.45 -44.99
CA GLN A 79 8.15 28.86 -45.87
C GLN A 79 7.53 27.96 -46.96
N CYS A 80 6.51 27.17 -46.61
CA CYS A 80 5.80 26.35 -47.58
C CYS A 80 5.10 27.21 -48.65
N ALA A 81 4.50 28.33 -48.25
CA ALA A 81 3.89 29.27 -49.17
C ALA A 81 4.92 29.90 -50.13
N GLU A 82 6.10 30.29 -49.63
CA GLU A 82 7.21 30.80 -50.47
C GLU A 82 7.69 29.77 -51.51
N LEU A 83 7.61 28.49 -51.17
CA LEU A 83 7.95 27.37 -52.07
C LEU A 83 6.81 26.96 -53.01
N GLY A 84 5.65 27.62 -52.94
CA GLY A 84 4.48 27.30 -53.76
C GLY A 84 3.70 26.06 -53.30
N ILE A 85 3.96 25.55 -52.09
CA ILE A 85 3.22 24.42 -51.52
C ILE A 85 1.86 24.92 -51.01
N PRO A 86 0.72 24.37 -51.46
CA PRO A 86 -0.60 24.75 -50.96
C PRO A 86 -0.73 24.53 -49.45
N ALA A 87 -1.47 25.40 -48.75
CA ALA A 87 -1.62 25.33 -47.29
C ALA A 87 -2.20 23.99 -46.78
N VAL A 88 -3.01 23.31 -47.59
CA VAL A 88 -3.61 22.00 -47.24
C VAL A 88 -2.59 20.84 -47.30
N GLU A 89 -1.48 21.04 -48.00
CA GLU A 89 -0.38 20.07 -48.12
C GLU A 89 0.82 20.44 -47.24
N ALA A 90 0.78 21.61 -46.59
CA ALA A 90 1.86 22.07 -45.73
C ALA A 90 1.98 21.16 -44.50
N PRO A 91 3.18 20.66 -44.18
CA PRO A 91 3.39 19.86 -42.98
C PRO A 91 3.14 20.69 -41.72
N GLN A 92 2.76 20.00 -40.64
CA GLN A 92 2.61 20.61 -39.32
C GLN A 92 3.32 19.76 -38.27
N LEU A 93 3.89 20.45 -37.28
CA LEU A 93 4.31 19.83 -36.04
C LEU A 93 3.09 19.63 -35.15
N VAL A 94 3.05 18.48 -34.48
CA VAL A 94 2.05 18.14 -33.47
C VAL A 94 2.79 17.75 -32.21
N MET A 95 2.35 18.27 -31.06
CA MET A 95 2.87 17.87 -29.76
C MET A 95 2.04 16.72 -29.18
N GLY A 96 2.72 15.75 -28.57
CA GLY A 96 2.09 14.72 -27.75
C GLY A 96 2.93 14.41 -26.52
N TRP A 97 2.30 14.30 -25.37
CA TRP A 97 2.95 13.91 -24.12
C TRP A 97 2.91 12.39 -23.96
N ARG A 98 4.06 11.73 -23.80
CA ARG A 98 4.11 10.28 -23.58
C ARG A 98 3.78 9.87 -22.14
N SER A 99 4.08 10.73 -21.18
CA SER A 99 3.70 10.55 -19.78
C SER A 99 3.95 11.84 -19.02
N ARG A 100 3.05 12.17 -18.10
CA ARG A 100 3.39 13.03 -16.96
C ARG A 100 4.06 12.14 -15.91
N GLY A 101 5.11 12.64 -15.25
CA GLY A 101 5.96 11.83 -14.36
C GLY A 101 5.13 10.98 -13.37
N PRO A 102 5.53 9.72 -13.10
CA PRO A 102 4.71 8.77 -12.36
C PRO A 102 4.30 9.23 -10.95
N SER A 103 5.06 10.17 -10.37
CA SER A 103 4.81 10.71 -9.03
C SER A 103 3.58 11.64 -8.93
N TYR A 104 3.13 12.27 -10.02
CA TYR A 104 2.19 13.40 -9.95
C TYR A 104 0.94 13.27 -10.84
N SER A 105 0.96 12.36 -11.81
CA SER A 105 -0.17 12.17 -12.74
C SER A 105 -1.18 11.10 -12.33
N ASN A 106 -0.87 10.33 -11.29
CA ASN A 106 -1.54 9.04 -11.10
C ASN A 106 -2.59 9.09 -9.98
N ARG A 107 -3.86 8.92 -10.36
CA ARG A 107 -4.98 8.67 -9.43
C ARG A 107 -4.64 7.54 -8.44
N ASN A 108 -3.91 6.52 -8.89
CA ASN A 108 -3.45 5.42 -8.05
C ASN A 108 -2.47 5.90 -6.98
N ARG A 109 -1.58 6.85 -7.31
CA ARG A 109 -0.62 7.40 -6.33
C ARG A 109 -1.33 8.21 -5.24
N ARG A 110 -2.34 9.00 -5.58
CA ARG A 110 -3.21 9.68 -4.60
C ARG A 110 -3.91 8.67 -3.69
N ALA A 111 -4.45 7.60 -4.26
CA ALA A 111 -5.12 6.54 -3.51
C ALA A 111 -4.15 5.79 -2.57
N GLU A 112 -2.93 5.48 -3.04
CA GLU A 112 -1.87 4.88 -2.22
C GLU A 112 -1.49 5.75 -1.02
N LEU A 113 -1.26 7.05 -1.26
CA LEU A 113 -0.89 7.99 -0.20
C LEU A 113 -2.02 8.14 0.83
N ARG A 114 -3.28 8.19 0.37
CA ARG A 114 -4.45 8.19 1.25
C ARG A 114 -4.50 6.92 2.11
N LYS A 115 -4.38 5.75 1.49
CA LYS A 115 -4.38 4.46 2.20
C LYS A 115 -3.23 4.36 3.21
N LEU A 116 -2.06 4.85 2.85
CA LEU A 116 -0.91 4.91 3.75
C LEU A 116 -1.19 5.82 4.96
N ALA A 117 -1.78 7.00 4.74
CA ALA A 117 -2.16 7.91 5.80
C ALA A 117 -3.21 7.29 6.73
N GLU A 118 -4.26 6.69 6.18
CA GLU A 118 -5.29 5.96 6.94
C GLU A 118 -4.67 4.86 7.80
N THR A 119 -3.77 4.06 7.22
CA THR A 119 -3.09 2.96 7.93
C THR A 119 -2.21 3.50 9.07
N ARG A 120 -1.43 4.55 8.81
CA ARG A 120 -0.54 5.16 9.83
C ARG A 120 -1.34 5.81 10.96
N LEU A 121 -2.39 6.55 10.63
CA LEU A 121 -3.25 7.19 11.62
C LEU A 121 -4.00 6.16 12.46
N ALA A 122 -4.49 5.08 11.85
CA ALA A 122 -5.12 3.98 12.59
C ALA A 122 -4.13 3.31 13.58
N ALA A 123 -2.88 3.10 13.16
CA ALA A 123 -1.84 2.57 14.04
C ALA A 123 -1.55 3.52 15.21
N LEU A 124 -1.37 4.82 14.95
CA LEU A 124 -1.16 5.83 15.99
C LEU A 124 -2.32 5.91 16.97
N THR A 125 -3.56 5.88 16.50
CA THR A 125 -4.75 5.85 17.37
C THR A 125 -4.77 4.60 18.23
N LYS A 126 -4.43 3.43 17.67
CA LYS A 126 -4.34 2.19 18.44
C LYS A 126 -3.29 2.30 19.55
N THR A 127 -2.11 2.82 19.24
CA THR A 127 -1.05 3.08 20.22
C THR A 127 -1.52 4.05 21.31
N ALA A 128 -2.18 5.15 20.94
CA ALA A 128 -2.72 6.10 21.90
C ALA A 128 -3.75 5.48 22.85
N LYS A 129 -4.66 4.64 22.33
CA LYS A 129 -5.65 3.92 23.15
C LYS A 129 -4.99 2.94 24.11
N VAL A 130 -3.95 2.23 23.67
CA VAL A 130 -3.18 1.33 24.55
C VAL A 130 -2.56 2.15 25.68
N ALA A 131 -1.85 3.24 25.38
CA ALA A 131 -1.27 4.10 26.40
C ALA A 131 -2.31 4.70 27.37
N ILE A 132 -3.51 5.05 26.90
CA ILE A 132 -4.62 5.51 27.77
C ILE A 132 -5.06 4.40 28.73
N ARG A 133 -5.14 3.15 28.25
CA ARG A 133 -5.51 1.99 29.08
C ARG A 133 -4.42 1.60 30.05
N ASP A 134 -3.16 1.67 29.65
CA ASP A 134 -2.02 1.40 30.52
C ASP A 134 -2.03 2.40 31.70
N ASN A 135 -2.18 3.70 31.40
CA ASN A 135 -2.33 4.72 32.45
C ASN A 135 -3.55 4.48 33.36
N LEU A 136 -4.68 4.03 32.81
CA LEU A 136 -5.84 3.66 33.62
C LEU A 136 -5.54 2.47 34.54
N LEU A 137 -4.87 1.45 34.01
CA LEU A 137 -4.48 0.27 34.77
C LEU A 137 -3.53 0.65 35.90
N ASP A 138 -2.57 1.53 35.66
CA ASP A 138 -1.64 2.04 36.68
C ASP A 138 -2.39 2.77 37.79
N VAL A 139 -3.31 3.67 37.44
CA VAL A 139 -4.15 4.38 38.42
C VAL A 139 -5.04 3.43 39.21
N GLU A 140 -5.68 2.45 38.57
CA GLU A 140 -6.48 1.43 39.25
C GLU A 140 -5.60 0.58 40.19
N THR A 141 -4.40 0.22 39.74
CA THR A 141 -3.45 -0.56 40.53
C THR A 141 -2.96 0.23 41.73
N GLU A 142 -2.64 1.51 41.61
CA GLU A 142 -2.25 2.37 42.75
C GLU A 142 -3.37 2.50 43.78
N LEU A 143 -4.60 2.76 43.32
CA LEU A 143 -5.78 2.90 44.19
C LEU A 143 -6.12 1.59 44.92
N ILE A 144 -5.91 0.43 44.29
CA ILE A 144 -6.19 -0.88 44.88
C ILE A 144 -5.03 -1.37 45.76
N ALA A 145 -3.79 -1.23 45.28
CA ALA A 145 -2.58 -1.72 45.95
C ALA A 145 -2.30 -1.03 47.28
N GLY A 146 -2.71 0.24 47.44
CA GLY A 146 -2.65 0.96 48.72
C GLY A 146 -3.38 0.28 49.87
N ASP A 147 -4.26 -0.69 49.60
CA ASP A 147 -5.07 -1.44 50.57
C ASP A 147 -4.75 -2.95 50.60
N LEU A 148 -3.80 -3.41 49.78
CA LEU A 148 -3.35 -4.80 49.81
C LEU A 148 -2.48 -5.04 51.05
N GLN A 149 -3.13 -5.42 52.15
CA GLN A 149 -2.46 -5.71 53.42
C GLN A 149 -1.74 -7.07 53.43
N SER A 150 -2.16 -8.04 52.60
CA SER A 150 -1.51 -9.36 52.56
C SER A 150 -0.32 -9.40 51.59
N ALA A 151 0.78 -10.03 52.03
CA ALA A 151 1.97 -10.22 51.20
C ALA A 151 1.70 -11.12 49.98
N ASP A 152 0.76 -12.06 50.09
CA ASP A 152 0.37 -12.97 49.01
C ASP A 152 -0.36 -12.25 47.88
N ALA A 153 -1.21 -11.26 48.20
CA ALA A 153 -1.90 -10.48 47.18
C ALA A 153 -0.95 -9.60 46.37
N ARG A 154 0.10 -9.07 46.99
CA ARG A 154 1.15 -8.30 46.28
C ARG A 154 2.01 -9.20 45.39
N LYS A 155 2.36 -10.40 45.87
CA LYS A 155 3.10 -11.40 45.07
C LYS A 155 2.31 -11.86 43.84
N PHE A 156 1.00 -12.07 44.00
CA PHE A 156 0.13 -12.44 42.88
C PHE A 156 0.11 -11.35 41.79
N LEU A 157 -0.05 -10.09 42.19
CA LEU A 157 -0.02 -8.95 41.25
C LEU A 157 1.31 -8.85 40.49
N ALA A 158 2.45 -9.09 41.16
CA ALA A 158 3.77 -9.09 40.53
C ALA A 158 4.02 -10.29 39.60
N SER A 159 3.17 -11.33 39.62
CA SER A 159 3.33 -12.54 38.79
C SER A 159 2.58 -12.49 37.46
N LEU A 160 1.87 -11.40 37.16
CA LEU A 160 1.11 -11.26 35.92
C LEU A 160 2.07 -11.04 34.72
N PRO A 161 1.96 -11.85 33.64
CA PRO A 161 2.83 -11.73 32.48
C PRO A 161 2.54 -10.47 31.67
N THR A 162 3.57 -9.93 31.02
CA THR A 162 3.44 -8.73 30.19
C THR A 162 2.96 -9.06 28.77
N ALA A 163 2.44 -8.07 28.06
CA ALA A 163 2.01 -8.25 26.67
C ALA A 163 3.16 -8.64 25.73
N GLU A 164 4.38 -8.13 25.97
CA GLU A 164 5.57 -8.49 25.18
C GLU A 164 5.97 -9.97 25.37
N GLU A 165 5.81 -10.50 26.59
CA GLU A 165 6.04 -11.92 26.88
C GLU A 165 5.02 -12.83 26.19
N LEU A 166 3.76 -12.37 26.06
CA LEU A 166 2.70 -13.12 25.39
C LEU A 166 2.69 -12.92 23.87
N MET A 167 3.30 -11.84 23.36
CA MET A 167 3.33 -11.49 21.94
C MET A 167 4.72 -10.99 21.50
N PRO A 168 5.67 -11.90 21.23
CA PRO A 168 6.98 -11.52 20.72
C PRO A 168 6.88 -10.86 19.33
N ALA A 169 7.85 -9.98 19.02
CA ALA A 169 7.87 -9.24 17.76
C ALA A 169 7.92 -10.17 16.55
N LEU A 170 6.94 -10.02 15.64
CA LEU A 170 6.84 -10.77 14.40
C LEU A 170 7.84 -10.23 13.36
N ARG A 171 8.75 -11.08 12.87
CA ARG A 171 9.68 -10.74 11.79
C ARG A 171 9.14 -11.23 10.44
N ILE A 172 9.65 -10.65 9.35
CA ILE A 172 9.28 -11.08 7.99
C ILE A 172 9.66 -12.55 7.74
N GLU A 173 10.70 -13.02 8.40
CA GLU A 173 11.15 -14.41 8.37
C GLU A 173 10.11 -15.36 8.97
N ASP A 174 9.37 -14.91 10.00
CA ASP A 174 8.33 -15.69 10.68
C ASP A 174 7.05 -15.82 9.83
N LEU A 175 6.92 -14.99 8.77
CA LEU A 175 5.79 -14.99 7.85
C LEU A 175 5.92 -16.05 6.73
N GLY A 176 6.98 -16.86 6.73
CA GLY A 176 7.19 -17.90 5.71
C GLY A 176 7.46 -17.35 4.31
N VAL A 177 7.93 -16.10 4.20
CA VAL A 177 8.25 -15.47 2.91
C VAL A 177 9.45 -16.20 2.29
N VAL A 178 9.20 -17.02 1.27
CA VAL A 178 10.24 -17.64 0.46
C VAL A 178 10.92 -16.54 -0.35
N ARG A 179 12.11 -16.10 0.10
CA ARG A 179 12.94 -15.17 -0.68
C ARG A 179 13.45 -15.91 -1.91
N TRP A 180 13.13 -15.39 -3.10
CA TRP A 180 13.66 -15.92 -4.35
C TRP A 180 15.19 -15.85 -4.32
N GLN A 181 15.85 -17.01 -4.41
CA GLN A 181 17.27 -17.10 -4.65
C GLN A 181 17.51 -17.44 -6.13
N PRO A 182 18.38 -16.69 -6.82
CA PRO A 182 18.76 -17.07 -8.18
C PRO A 182 19.41 -18.45 -8.16
N PRO A 183 19.11 -19.32 -9.14
CA PRO A 183 19.84 -20.57 -9.34
C PRO A 183 21.36 -20.32 -9.42
N GLU A 184 22.18 -21.24 -8.93
CA GLU A 184 23.64 -21.12 -8.93
C GLU A 184 24.24 -20.89 -10.34
N ASP A 185 23.51 -21.30 -11.38
CA ASP A 185 23.88 -21.16 -12.78
C ASP A 185 23.27 -19.92 -13.47
N ALA A 186 22.60 -19.02 -12.73
CA ALA A 186 21.92 -17.85 -13.29
C ALA A 186 22.85 -16.95 -14.12
N ALA A 187 24.10 -16.77 -13.68
CA ALA A 187 25.11 -16.01 -14.43
C ALA A 187 25.43 -16.68 -15.78
N THR A 188 25.61 -18.01 -15.77
CA THR A 188 25.89 -18.82 -16.96
C THR A 188 24.69 -18.84 -17.92
N GLN A 189 23.46 -18.85 -17.41
CA GLN A 189 22.23 -18.77 -18.20
C GLN A 189 22.02 -17.40 -18.87
N LEU A 190 22.64 -16.34 -18.35
CA LEU A 190 22.59 -14.98 -18.90
C LEU A 190 23.67 -14.75 -19.96
N THR A 191 24.83 -15.40 -19.85
CA THR A 191 25.97 -15.23 -20.78
C THR A 191 25.98 -16.24 -21.92
N THR A 192 25.25 -17.36 -21.80
CA THR A 192 25.16 -18.35 -22.88
C THR A 192 24.19 -17.87 -23.97
N PRO A 193 24.61 -17.75 -25.24
CA PRO A 193 23.71 -17.35 -26.32
C PRO A 193 22.58 -18.38 -26.45
N LEU A 194 21.34 -17.92 -26.30
CA LEU A 194 20.19 -18.80 -26.38
C LEU A 194 20.10 -19.44 -27.76
N THR A 195 20.11 -20.77 -27.76
CA THR A 195 19.79 -21.55 -28.96
C THR A 195 18.36 -21.23 -29.41
N PRO A 196 18.02 -21.41 -30.70
CA PRO A 196 16.65 -21.26 -31.18
C PRO A 196 15.64 -22.12 -30.39
N ALA A 197 16.07 -23.31 -29.93
CA ALA A 197 15.26 -24.18 -29.09
C ALA A 197 14.97 -23.57 -27.71
N ASP A 198 15.97 -22.96 -27.07
CA ASP A 198 15.80 -22.31 -25.76
C ASP A 198 14.91 -21.06 -25.84
N ARG A 199 15.03 -20.28 -26.92
CA ARG A 199 14.13 -19.13 -27.16
C ARG A 199 12.69 -19.58 -27.32
N ARG A 200 12.47 -20.66 -28.09
CA ARG A 200 11.15 -21.26 -28.26
C ARG A 200 10.58 -21.77 -26.94
N ARG A 201 11.39 -22.49 -26.15
CA ARG A 201 11.00 -22.98 -24.82
C ARG A 201 10.64 -21.83 -23.87
N ARG A 202 11.45 -20.78 -23.78
CA ARG A 202 11.17 -19.60 -22.94
C ARG A 202 9.89 -18.89 -23.36
N ARG A 203 9.63 -18.77 -24.68
CA ARG A 203 8.38 -18.18 -25.20
C ARG A 203 7.14 -18.96 -24.76
N ILE A 204 7.19 -20.29 -24.82
CA ILE A 204 6.09 -21.16 -24.38
C ILE A 204 5.86 -21.01 -22.88
N LEU A 205 6.92 -21.07 -22.07
CA LEU A 205 6.81 -20.96 -20.61
C LEU A 205 6.26 -19.60 -20.16
N ARG A 206 6.70 -18.50 -20.78
CA ARG A 206 6.14 -17.17 -20.51
C ARG A 206 4.66 -17.07 -20.87
N ALA A 207 4.23 -17.71 -21.97
CA ALA A 207 2.82 -17.73 -22.36
C ALA A 207 1.96 -18.53 -21.38
N ILE A 208 2.49 -19.62 -20.80
CA ILE A 208 1.83 -20.40 -19.74
C ILE A 208 1.74 -19.57 -18.45
N GLU A 209 2.83 -18.95 -18.03
CA GLU A 209 2.90 -18.17 -16.79
C GLU A 209 1.99 -16.93 -16.82
N ALA A 210 1.94 -16.24 -17.97
CA ALA A 210 1.04 -15.11 -18.17
C ALA A 210 -0.44 -15.52 -18.28
N ASN A 211 -0.73 -16.81 -18.55
CA ASN A 211 -2.08 -17.32 -18.76
C ASN A 211 -2.25 -18.69 -18.07
N PRO A 212 -2.14 -18.75 -16.72
CA PRO A 212 -2.05 -20.03 -16.01
C PRO A 212 -3.30 -20.91 -16.21
N THR A 213 -4.47 -20.27 -16.36
CA THR A 213 -5.78 -20.91 -16.56
C THR A 213 -6.16 -21.15 -18.02
N ALA A 214 -5.38 -20.65 -18.99
CA ALA A 214 -5.72 -20.82 -20.40
C ALA A 214 -5.47 -22.26 -20.90
N SER A 215 -6.32 -22.72 -21.83
CA SER A 215 -6.16 -24.03 -22.45
C SER A 215 -4.87 -24.13 -23.27
N ASP A 216 -4.35 -25.35 -23.44
CA ASP A 216 -3.12 -25.59 -24.20
C ASP A 216 -3.21 -25.11 -25.65
N ARG A 217 -4.40 -25.14 -26.26
CA ARG A 217 -4.64 -24.59 -27.61
C ARG A 217 -4.51 -23.06 -27.64
N LYS A 218 -5.03 -22.37 -26.63
CA LYS A 218 -4.93 -20.91 -26.56
C LYS A 218 -3.50 -20.46 -26.30
N VAL A 219 -2.80 -21.14 -25.41
CA VAL A 219 -1.38 -20.90 -25.15
C VAL A 219 -0.53 -21.21 -26.39
N ALA A 220 -0.87 -22.25 -27.15
CA ALA A 220 -0.22 -22.61 -28.41
C ALA A 220 -0.38 -21.54 -29.49
N GLU A 221 -1.57 -20.97 -29.63
CA GLU A 221 -1.85 -19.83 -30.52
C GLU A 221 -0.97 -18.63 -30.14
N ILE A 222 -0.96 -18.24 -28.86
CA ILE A 222 -0.15 -17.12 -28.34
C ILE A 222 1.34 -17.36 -28.54
N ALA A 223 1.80 -18.59 -28.30
CA ALA A 223 3.21 -18.95 -28.41
C ALA A 223 3.62 -19.35 -29.83
N GLY A 224 2.71 -19.36 -30.82
CA GLY A 224 2.98 -19.78 -32.20
C GLY A 224 3.59 -21.18 -32.30
N VAL A 225 3.05 -22.15 -31.56
CA VAL A 225 3.50 -23.56 -31.56
C VAL A 225 2.32 -24.52 -31.56
N ASP A 226 2.57 -25.82 -31.71
CA ASP A 226 1.51 -26.82 -31.56
C ASP A 226 1.14 -27.07 -30.08
N HIS A 227 -0.14 -27.27 -29.82
CA HIS A 227 -0.71 -27.52 -28.49
C HIS A 227 -0.13 -28.74 -27.77
N LYS A 228 0.33 -29.78 -28.48
CA LYS A 228 1.02 -30.92 -27.84
C LYS A 228 2.37 -30.52 -27.25
N THR A 229 3.02 -29.52 -27.83
CA THR A 229 4.29 -28.97 -27.32
C THR A 229 4.06 -28.24 -25.99
N VAL A 230 2.95 -27.49 -25.89
CA VAL A 230 2.53 -26.83 -24.64
C VAL A 230 2.18 -27.87 -23.57
N ALA A 231 1.39 -28.89 -23.93
CA ALA A 231 1.01 -29.97 -23.04
C ALA A 231 2.22 -30.76 -22.51
N ALA A 232 3.26 -30.95 -23.31
CA ALA A 232 4.51 -31.59 -22.86
C ALA A 232 5.25 -30.73 -21.82
N HIS A 233 5.28 -29.41 -21.98
CA HIS A 233 5.91 -28.51 -21.01
C HIS A 233 5.13 -28.37 -19.70
N ARG A 234 3.80 -28.33 -19.73
CA ARG A 234 2.96 -28.35 -18.52
C ARG A 234 3.10 -29.67 -17.74
N ARG A 235 3.03 -30.81 -18.44
CA ARG A 235 3.22 -32.14 -17.80
C ARG A 235 4.58 -32.29 -17.14
N GLY A 236 5.64 -31.78 -17.77
CA GLY A 236 6.99 -31.77 -17.17
C GLY A 236 7.12 -30.92 -15.89
N ARG A 237 6.16 -30.05 -15.60
CA ARG A 237 6.10 -29.22 -14.38
C ARG A 237 5.04 -29.68 -13.37
N GLY A 238 4.30 -30.76 -13.66
CA GLY A 238 3.16 -31.19 -12.84
C GLY A 238 1.94 -30.27 -12.93
N GLU A 239 1.88 -29.39 -13.93
CA GLU A 239 0.76 -28.49 -14.16
C GLU A 239 -0.28 -29.19 -15.05
N SER A 240 -1.55 -29.20 -14.64
CA SER A 240 -2.66 -29.66 -15.47
C SER A 240 -3.32 -28.45 -16.16
N PRO A 241 -3.63 -28.52 -17.47
CA PRO A 241 -4.44 -27.50 -18.11
C PRO A 241 -5.84 -27.47 -17.47
N ALA A 242 -6.48 -26.31 -17.45
CA ALA A 242 -7.86 -26.19 -17.00
C ALA A 242 -8.76 -27.07 -17.90
N THR A 243 -9.41 -28.08 -17.31
CA THR A 243 -10.47 -28.86 -17.93
C THR A 243 -11.71 -27.98 -18.03
N GLY A 244 -11.82 -27.20 -19.10
CA GLY A 244 -12.99 -26.38 -19.33
C GLY A 244 -12.78 -25.44 -20.50
N GLY A 245 -13.16 -25.90 -21.70
CA GLY A 245 -13.41 -25.00 -22.80
C GLY A 245 -14.78 -24.38 -22.61
N GLU A 246 -14.88 -23.28 -21.85
CA GLU A 246 -15.99 -22.34 -21.93
C GLU A 246 -15.51 -20.99 -21.41
N LEU A 247 -15.79 -19.94 -22.18
CA LEU A 247 -15.56 -18.55 -21.79
C LEU A 247 -16.55 -18.21 -20.66
N PRO A 248 -16.15 -17.46 -19.62
CA PRO A 248 -17.14 -16.70 -18.87
C PRO A 248 -17.71 -15.66 -19.85
N THR A 249 -18.92 -15.89 -20.35
CA THR A 249 -19.74 -14.83 -20.92
C THR A 249 -19.94 -13.79 -19.83
N ALA A 250 -19.67 -12.53 -20.17
CA ALA A 250 -20.03 -11.40 -19.34
C ALA A 250 -21.55 -11.46 -19.12
N GLU A 251 -21.97 -11.81 -17.90
CA GLU A 251 -23.35 -11.59 -17.48
C GLU A 251 -23.53 -10.09 -17.27
N ALA A 252 -24.52 -9.56 -17.98
CA ALA A 252 -25.14 -8.29 -17.69
C ALA A 252 -25.94 -8.44 -16.38
N ASP A 253 -25.63 -7.59 -15.42
CA ASP A 253 -26.58 -6.79 -14.62
C ASP A 253 -25.82 -5.68 -13.87
#